data_AF-A0A1I8NNA4-F1
#
_entry.id   AF-A0A1I8NNA4-F1
#
_cell.length_a   1.000
_cell.length_b   1.000
_cell.length_c   1.000
_cell.angle_alpha   90.00
_cell.angle_beta   90.00
_cell.angle_gamma   90.00
#
_symmetry.space_group_name_H-M   'P 1'
#
loop_
_entity.id
_entity.type
_entity.pdbx_description
1 polymer ?
#
loop_
_entity_poly.entity_id
_entity_poly.type
_entity_poly.pdbx_seq_one_letter_code
_entity_poly.pdbx_strand_id
1 'polypeptide(L)'
;MADYTCLTDTEAGEICNHRDAATKDFVFIHTMYRIKDPRKTLSFYGRVLGMTLLQKVDFPDGRFSLYFLGFEGSSDFKRGTLDHIKWVMSRQATLELTQ
;
A
#
# COMPACT_ATOMS: atom_id res chain seq x y z
N MET A 1 8.54 -36.26 -3.60
CA MET A 1 8.86 -34.88 -3.19
C MET A 1 9.31 -34.16 -4.44
N ALA A 2 8.72 -33.01 -4.78
CA ALA A 2 9.18 -32.24 -5.94
C ALA A 2 10.62 -31.77 -5.67
N ASP A 3 11.49 -31.94 -6.66
CA ASP A 3 12.86 -31.45 -6.61
C ASP A 3 12.80 -29.92 -6.77
N TYR A 4 13.11 -29.19 -5.70
CA TYR A 4 13.13 -27.74 -5.73
C TYR A 4 14.56 -27.31 -6.02
N THR A 5 14.85 -26.95 -7.26
CA THR A 5 16.09 -26.24 -7.61
C THR A 5 15.97 -24.80 -7.16
N CYS A 6 16.74 -24.43 -6.14
CA CYS A 6 16.90 -23.04 -5.73
C CYS A 6 17.93 -22.35 -6.64
N LEU A 7 17.62 -21.13 -7.07
CA LEU A 7 18.59 -20.28 -7.78
C LEU A 7 19.73 -19.89 -6.83
N THR A 8 20.92 -19.71 -7.39
CA THR A 8 22.01 -19.06 -6.66
C THR A 8 21.78 -17.55 -6.60
N ASP A 9 22.42 -16.87 -5.65
CA ASP A 9 22.34 -15.40 -5.55
C ASP A 9 22.81 -14.69 -6.83
N THR A 10 23.86 -15.23 -7.47
CA THR A 10 24.38 -14.70 -8.74
C THR A 10 23.35 -14.81 -9.85
N GLU A 11 22.75 -15.98 -10.02
CA GLU A 11 21.71 -16.22 -11.03
C GLU A 11 20.49 -15.33 -10.81
N ALA A 12 20.00 -15.23 -9.56
CA ALA A 12 18.90 -14.34 -9.21
C ALA A 12 19.21 -12.86 -9.49
N GLY A 13 20.45 -12.45 -9.24
CA GLY A 13 20.93 -11.09 -9.52
C GLY A 13 21.00 -10.77 -11.01
N GLU A 14 21.50 -11.69 -11.83
CA GLU A 14 21.60 -11.52 -13.29
C GLU A 14 20.21 -11.41 -13.95
N ILE A 15 19.23 -12.19 -13.50
CA ILE A 15 17.85 -12.09 -13.98
C ILE A 15 17.25 -10.70 -13.72
N CYS A 16 17.63 -10.06 -12.61
CA CYS A 16 17.10 -8.77 -12.18
C CYS A 16 17.95 -7.55 -12.59
N ASN A 17 18.99 -7.73 -13.40
CA ASN A 17 20.04 -6.72 -13.59
C ASN A 17 19.70 -5.54 -14.51
N HIS A 18 18.52 -5.52 -15.12
CA HIS A 18 18.14 -4.48 -16.08
C HIS A 18 16.84 -3.78 -15.67
N ARG A 19 16.93 -2.47 -15.45
CA ARG A 19 15.77 -1.58 -15.31
C ARG A 19 15.76 -0.60 -16.47
N ASP A 20 14.63 -0.53 -17.18
CA ASP A 20 14.44 0.47 -18.23
C ASP A 20 14.42 1.88 -17.62
N ALA A 21 15.13 2.82 -18.25
CA ALA A 21 15.24 4.21 -17.79
C ALA A 21 13.88 4.92 -17.68
N ALA A 22 12.88 4.51 -18.47
CA ALA A 22 11.51 5.04 -18.39
C ALA A 22 10.81 4.71 -17.07
N THR A 23 11.26 3.67 -16.34
CA THR A 23 10.67 3.20 -15.08
C THR A 23 11.38 3.72 -13.83
N LYS A 24 12.40 4.58 -13.98
CA LYS A 24 13.29 5.01 -12.88
C LYS A 24 12.56 5.64 -11.68
N ASP A 25 11.41 6.26 -11.92
CA ASP A 25 10.62 6.98 -10.92
C ASP A 25 9.40 6.17 -10.43
N PHE A 26 9.24 4.92 -10.89
CA PHE A 26 8.14 4.06 -10.44
C PHE A 26 8.36 3.60 -9.01
N VAL A 27 7.27 3.54 -8.25
CA VAL A 27 7.27 3.17 -6.84
C VAL A 27 6.17 2.16 -6.59
N PHE A 28 6.47 1.14 -5.79
CA PHE A 28 5.47 0.22 -5.29
C PHE A 28 4.69 0.87 -4.13
N ILE A 29 3.60 1.54 -4.48
CA ILE A 29 2.88 2.43 -3.57
C ILE A 29 1.98 1.70 -2.58
N HIS A 30 1.18 0.72 -3.03
CA HIS A 30 0.20 0.08 -2.18
C HIS A 30 -0.04 -1.39 -2.53
N THR A 31 -0.49 -2.14 -1.52
CA THR A 31 -1.10 -3.46 -1.68
C THR A 31 -2.55 -3.38 -1.26
N MET A 32 -3.45 -3.91 -2.09
CA MET A 32 -4.89 -3.86 -1.84
C MET A 32 -5.43 -5.20 -1.36
N TYR A 33 -6.23 -5.17 -0.29
CA TYR A 33 -7.03 -6.33 0.14
C TYR A 33 -8.49 -5.97 0.32
N ARG A 34 -9.37 -6.92 -0.03
CA ARG A 34 -10.78 -6.88 0.35
C ARG A 34 -10.95 -7.34 1.78
N ILE A 35 -11.79 -6.65 2.54
CA ILE A 35 -12.00 -6.87 3.96
C ILE A 35 -13.50 -7.01 4.27
N LYS A 36 -13.85 -7.93 5.16
CA LYS A 36 -15.27 -8.19 5.49
C LYS A 36 -15.88 -7.14 6.42
N ASP A 37 -15.11 -6.67 7.40
CA ASP A 37 -15.57 -5.73 8.43
C ASP A 37 -14.50 -4.65 8.66
N PRO A 38 -14.72 -3.41 8.18
CA PRO A 38 -13.81 -2.29 8.38
C PRO A 38 -13.51 -2.00 9.84
N ARG A 39 -14.48 -2.15 10.76
CA ARG A 39 -14.26 -1.78 12.17
C ARG A 39 -13.24 -2.69 12.82
N LYS A 40 -13.39 -4.01 12.61
CA LYS A 40 -12.45 -5.01 13.13
C LYS A 40 -11.08 -4.86 12.48
N THR A 41 -11.07 -4.69 11.17
CA THR A 41 -9.81 -4.66 10.40
C THR A 41 -9.00 -3.39 10.69
N LEU A 42 -9.64 -2.22 10.73
CA LEU A 42 -8.98 -0.96 11.09
C LEU A 42 -8.48 -0.97 12.54
N SER A 43 -9.21 -1.60 13.47
CA SER A 43 -8.71 -1.76 14.84
C SER A 43 -7.47 -2.66 14.89
N PHE A 44 -7.40 -3.70 14.08
CA PHE A 44 -6.23 -4.58 14.01
C PHE A 44 -5.01 -3.85 13.45
N TYR A 45 -5.11 -3.32 12.23
CA TYR A 45 -3.98 -2.61 11.62
C TYR A 45 -3.58 -1.35 12.38
N GLY A 46 -4.56 -0.60 12.91
CA GLY A 46 -4.30 0.62 13.66
C GLY A 46 -3.76 0.38 15.07
N ARG A 47 -4.45 -0.42 15.89
CA ARG A 47 -4.11 -0.55 17.32
C ARG A 47 -3.12 -1.69 17.60
N VAL A 48 -3.21 -2.80 16.88
CA VAL A 48 -2.35 -3.97 17.12
C VAL A 48 -1.04 -3.82 16.37
N LEU A 49 -1.11 -3.43 15.09
CA LEU A 49 0.08 -3.27 14.25
C LEU A 49 0.65 -1.85 14.25
N GLY A 50 -0.06 -0.85 14.78
CA GLY A 50 0.44 0.51 14.93
C GLY A 50 0.44 1.36 13.64
N MET A 51 -0.39 1.00 12.65
CA MET A 51 -0.51 1.80 11.41
C MET A 51 -1.41 3.02 11.60
N THR A 52 -1.14 4.07 10.81
CA THR A 52 -1.96 5.28 10.78
C THR A 52 -2.96 5.22 9.62
N LEU A 53 -4.22 5.58 9.86
CA LEU A 53 -5.20 5.81 8.79
C LEU A 53 -4.87 7.12 8.06
N LEU A 54 -4.29 7.00 6.87
CA LEU A 54 -3.85 8.12 6.05
C LEU A 54 -5.03 8.78 5.33
N GLN A 55 -5.84 7.99 4.63
CA GLN A 55 -6.98 8.50 3.86
C GLN A 55 -8.16 7.53 3.92
N LYS A 56 -9.37 8.10 3.90
CA LYS A 56 -10.61 7.37 3.62
C LYS A 56 -11.27 8.00 2.41
N VAL A 57 -11.72 7.18 1.46
CA VAL A 57 -12.45 7.62 0.27
C VAL A 57 -13.73 6.81 0.17
N ASP A 58 -14.86 7.47 -0.06
CA ASP A 58 -16.15 6.82 -0.22
C ASP A 58 -16.59 6.89 -1.68
N PHE A 59 -17.12 5.79 -2.19
CA PHE A 59 -17.72 5.71 -3.53
C PHE A 59 -19.20 5.30 -3.36
N PRO A 60 -20.12 6.27 -3.18
CA PRO A 60 -21.53 5.98 -2.88
C PRO A 60 -22.21 5.12 -3.96
N ASP A 61 -21.98 5.44 -5.23
CA ASP A 61 -22.57 4.72 -6.37
C ASP A 61 -22.02 3.29 -6.48
N GLY A 62 -20.73 3.12 -6.15
CA GLY A 62 -20.08 1.81 -6.09
C GLY A 62 -20.41 1.01 -4.82
N ARG A 63 -20.97 1.67 -3.79
CA ARG A 63 -21.26 1.12 -2.46
C ARG A 63 -20.05 0.50 -1.75
N PHE A 64 -18.88 1.12 -1.91
CA PHE A 64 -17.67 0.73 -1.20
C PHE A 64 -16.89 1.94 -0.68
N SER A 65 -15.94 1.68 0.21
CA SER A 65 -15.02 2.67 0.76
C SER A 65 -13.60 2.12 0.66
N LEU A 66 -12.64 3.00 0.40
CA LEU A 66 -11.21 2.71 0.47
C LEU A 66 -10.63 3.30 1.76
N TYR A 67 -9.79 2.53 2.43
CA TYR A 67 -9.03 2.95 3.61
C TYR A 67 -7.55 2.73 3.34
N PHE A 68 -6.77 3.82 3.31
CA PHE A 68 -5.32 3.78 3.13
C PHE A 68 -4.62 3.85 4.48
N LEU A 69 -3.81 2.85 4.82
CA LEU A 69 -3.03 2.79 6.04
C LEU A 69 -1.53 2.67 5.74
N GLY A 70 -0.69 3.18 6.64
CA GLY A 70 0.76 3.04 6.53
C GLY A 70 1.48 3.40 7.82
N PHE A 71 2.79 3.15 7.87
CA PHE A 71 3.66 3.50 8.99
C PHE A 71 4.21 4.93 8.86
N GLU A 72 3.32 5.86 8.56
CA GLU A 72 3.65 7.29 8.40
C GLU A 72 3.19 8.07 9.63
N GLY A 73 3.89 9.17 9.92
CA GLY A 73 3.45 10.19 10.86
C GLY A 73 2.24 10.97 10.35
N SER A 74 1.75 11.92 11.15
CA SER A 74 0.74 12.87 10.68
C SER A 74 1.32 13.75 9.56
N SER A 75 0.60 13.91 8.46
CA SER A 75 0.98 14.90 7.44
C SER A 75 0.66 16.31 7.92
N ASP A 76 1.45 17.29 7.50
CA ASP A 76 1.13 18.71 7.72
C ASP A 76 -0.02 19.22 6.85
N PHE A 77 -0.42 18.44 5.83
CA PHE A 77 -1.53 18.80 4.95
C PHE A 77 -2.88 18.56 5.64
N LYS A 78 -3.79 19.53 5.46
CA LYS A 78 -5.19 19.37 5.90
C LYS A 78 -5.85 18.21 5.15
N ARG A 79 -6.42 17.25 5.88
CA ARG A 79 -7.17 16.12 5.30
C ARG A 79 -8.27 16.60 4.33
N GLY A 80 -8.38 15.93 3.19
CA GLY A 80 -9.38 16.23 2.16
C GLY A 80 -8.94 17.26 1.10
N THR A 81 -7.76 17.88 1.24
CA THR A 81 -7.18 18.71 0.18
C THR A 81 -6.52 17.84 -0.89
N LEU A 82 -6.37 18.39 -2.10
CA LEU A 82 -5.62 17.73 -3.18
C LEU A 82 -4.18 17.45 -2.77
N ASP A 83 -3.55 18.32 -2.00
CA ASP A 83 -2.16 18.14 -1.56
C ASP A 83 -2.04 16.98 -0.56
N HIS A 84 -3.01 16.83 0.35
CA HIS A 84 -3.08 15.66 1.23
C HIS A 84 -3.25 14.37 0.43
N ILE A 85 -4.12 14.36 -0.59
CA ILE A 85 -4.33 13.19 -1.46
C ILE A 85 -3.04 12.84 -2.21
N LYS A 86 -2.38 13.82 -2.83
CA LYS A 86 -1.08 13.62 -3.51
C LYS A 86 -0.03 13.07 -2.55
N TRP A 87 0.02 13.59 -1.31
CA TRP A 87 0.93 13.09 -0.29
C TRP A 87 0.67 11.60 0.01
N VAL A 88 -0.58 11.22 0.31
CA VAL A 88 -0.93 9.81 0.57
C VAL A 88 -0.58 8.90 -0.61
N MET A 89 -0.90 9.32 -1.84
CA MET A 89 -0.64 8.53 -3.05
C MET A 89 0.84 8.46 -3.45
N SER A 90 1.71 9.23 -2.78
CA SER A 90 3.17 9.18 -2.95
C SER A 90 3.88 8.28 -1.93
N ARG A 91 3.16 7.80 -0.90
CA ARG A 91 3.75 6.95 0.14
C ARG A 91 4.02 5.55 -0.40
N GLN A 92 5.15 4.97 -0.02
CA GLN A 92 5.50 3.60 -0.39
C GLN A 92 4.85 2.61 0.59
N ALA A 93 4.62 1.39 0.13
CA ALA A 93 4.21 0.27 0.98
C ALA A 93 2.96 0.54 1.87
N THR A 94 1.99 1.29 1.34
CA THR A 94 0.70 1.49 2.01
C THR A 94 -0.24 0.30 1.82
N LEU A 95 -1.19 0.17 2.73
CA LEU A 95 -2.25 -0.82 2.67
C LEU A 95 -3.54 -0.15 2.23
N GLU A 96 -4.10 -0.57 1.10
CA GLU A 96 -5.42 -0.17 0.65
C GLU A 96 -6.42 -1.26 1.05
N LEU A 97 -7.41 -0.91 1.87
CA LEU A 97 -8.46 -1.81 2.28
C LEU A 97 -9.79 -1.39 1.66
N THR A 98 -10.53 -2.35 1.10
CA THR A 98 -11.89 -2.11 0.59
C THR A 98 -12.86 -3.16 1.07
N GLN A 99 -14.13 -2.79 1.22
CA GLN A 99 -15.21 -3.67 1.67
C GLN A 99 -16.05 -4.21 0.51
#